data_AF-A0A9D1K0J8-F1
#
_entry.id   AF-A0A9D1K0J8-F1
#
_cell.length_a   1.000
_cell.length_b   1.000
_cell.length_c   1.000
_cell.angle_alpha   90.00
_cell.angle_beta   90.00
_cell.angle_gamma   90.00
#
_symmetry.space_group_name_H-M   'P 1'
#
loop_
_entity.id
_entity.type
_entity.pdbx_description
1 polymer ?
#
loop_
_entity_poly.entity_id
_entity_poly.type
_entity_poly.pdbx_seq_one_letter_code
_entity_poly.pdbx_strand_id
1 'polypeptide(L)'
;MEYGDKFKKAVFGGFDRDDVIRCFEEMNARNTEELENTRKELAREKAARQELEGKYAEASSQLTQCREQLEAVSGENEERKTRLEAMQKEMQSLKALNSELSVKRGILEENNRTMKKRIQELEDQQNSEKASFEIGEMMLEAKKTADHIIGKANDRAVLIRETAAREAKKAAEKLSGVRQQLSQAGENFRKYSVDVLRSLQDLDQQLEHSQEDLMKEDPAEESRAPEQPAETAGKPQE
;
A
#
# COMPACT_ATOMS: atom_id res chain seq x y z
N MET A 1 76.02 -75.05 -77.92
CA MET A 1 76.93 -76.19 -78.14
C MET A 1 78.02 -75.73 -79.11
N GLU A 2 79.15 -75.28 -78.58
CA GLU A 2 80.36 -74.95 -79.34
C GLU A 2 81.51 -75.77 -78.74
N TYR A 3 81.55 -77.07 -79.01
CA TYR A 3 82.65 -77.93 -78.56
C TYR A 3 83.30 -78.73 -79.71
N GLY A 4 82.77 -78.62 -80.93
CA GLY A 4 83.27 -79.34 -82.12
C GLY A 4 84.60 -78.81 -82.65
N ASP A 5 84.89 -77.51 -82.46
CA ASP A 5 86.07 -76.85 -83.06
C ASP A 5 87.33 -76.91 -82.19
N LYS A 6 87.23 -77.41 -80.95
CA LYS A 6 88.37 -77.53 -80.03
C LYS A 6 89.20 -78.78 -80.22
N PHE A 7 88.71 -79.75 -80.98
CA PHE A 7 89.38 -81.02 -81.20
C PHE A 7 89.83 -81.15 -82.65
N LYS A 8 91.13 -80.97 -82.91
CA LYS A 8 91.69 -81.26 -84.23
C LYS A 8 91.58 -82.77 -84.49
N LYS A 9 90.75 -83.19 -85.44
CA LYS A 9 90.74 -84.57 -85.95
C LYS A 9 92.09 -84.86 -86.62
N ALA A 10 92.96 -85.61 -85.94
CA ALA A 10 94.11 -86.22 -86.59
C ALA A 10 93.61 -87.26 -87.62
N VAL A 11 94.04 -87.12 -88.87
CA VAL A 11 93.58 -87.93 -90.02
C VAL A 11 94.00 -89.41 -89.90
N PHE A 12 94.88 -89.75 -88.95
CA PHE A 12 95.19 -91.13 -88.57
C PHE A 12 95.44 -91.21 -87.05
N GLY A 13 94.53 -91.85 -86.31
CA GLY A 13 94.78 -92.29 -84.93
C GLY A 13 94.42 -91.31 -83.80
N GLY A 14 93.13 -91.16 -83.51
CA GLY A 14 92.62 -90.73 -82.19
C GLY A 14 92.78 -89.24 -81.82
N PHE A 15 92.02 -88.80 -80.81
CA PHE A 15 92.15 -87.47 -80.22
C PHE A 15 93.38 -87.41 -79.31
N ASP A 16 94.08 -86.27 -79.28
CA ASP A 16 95.18 -86.05 -78.34
C ASP A 16 94.64 -86.03 -76.90
N ARG A 17 95.16 -86.95 -76.08
CA ARG A 17 94.73 -87.14 -74.69
C ARG A 17 94.89 -85.87 -73.87
N ASP A 18 95.95 -85.10 -74.11
CA ASP A 18 96.26 -83.91 -73.30
C ASP A 18 95.36 -82.72 -73.64
N ASP A 19 94.93 -82.60 -74.90
CA ASP A 19 93.95 -81.58 -75.33
C ASP A 19 92.54 -81.90 -74.82
N VAL A 20 92.18 -83.19 -74.79
CA VAL A 20 90.91 -83.65 -74.19
C VAL A 20 90.88 -83.39 -72.69
N ILE A 21 91.95 -83.73 -71.96
CA ILE A 21 92.04 -83.47 -70.51
C ILE A 21 91.95 -81.97 -70.22
N ARG A 22 92.67 -81.12 -70.96
CA ARG A 22 92.63 -79.66 -70.79
C ARG A 22 91.25 -79.07 -71.05
N CYS A 23 90.54 -79.56 -72.07
CA CYS A 23 89.16 -79.14 -72.33
C CYS A 23 88.21 -79.54 -71.19
N PHE A 24 88.39 -80.72 -70.59
CA PHE A 24 87.62 -81.13 -69.41
C PHE A 24 87.97 -80.29 -68.17
N GLU A 25 89.24 -79.95 -67.96
CA GLU A 25 89.68 -79.09 -66.85
C GLU A 25 89.15 -77.67 -67.00
N GLU A 26 89.22 -77.07 -68.18
CA GLU A 26 88.63 -75.75 -68.48
C GLU A 26 87.11 -75.76 -68.31
N MET A 27 86.44 -76.82 -68.78
CA MET A 27 84.99 -76.96 -68.64
C MET A 27 84.60 -77.15 -67.17
N ASN A 28 85.35 -77.95 -66.40
CA ASN A 28 85.14 -78.11 -64.98
C ASN A 28 85.39 -76.79 -64.22
N ALA A 29 86.44 -76.05 -64.56
CA ALA A 29 86.73 -74.75 -63.97
C ALA A 29 85.59 -73.73 -64.25
N ARG A 30 85.12 -73.64 -65.50
CA ARG A 30 83.98 -72.79 -65.88
C ARG A 30 82.70 -73.21 -65.17
N ASN A 31 82.42 -74.52 -65.11
CA ASN A 31 81.24 -75.03 -64.43
C ASN A 31 81.31 -74.77 -62.92
N THR A 32 82.50 -74.88 -62.29
CA THR A 32 82.66 -74.49 -60.88
C THR A 32 82.46 -73.00 -60.66
N GLU A 33 82.95 -72.15 -61.57
CA GLU A 33 82.77 -70.69 -61.50
C GLU A 33 81.30 -70.29 -61.68
N GLU A 34 80.59 -70.88 -62.65
CA GLU A 34 79.16 -70.70 -62.86
C GLU A 34 78.33 -71.19 -61.65
N LEU A 35 78.70 -72.35 -61.07
CA LEU A 35 78.08 -72.84 -59.84
C LEU A 35 78.33 -71.92 -58.64
N GLU A 36 79.51 -71.33 -58.52
CA GLU A 36 79.78 -70.35 -57.46
C GLU A 36 79.02 -69.04 -57.68
N ASN A 37 78.94 -68.54 -58.91
CA ASN A 37 78.20 -67.32 -59.23
C ASN A 37 76.70 -67.49 -58.98
N THR A 38 76.11 -68.60 -59.44
CA THR A 38 74.69 -68.92 -59.18
C THR A 38 74.43 -69.11 -57.68
N ARG A 39 75.35 -69.70 -56.92
CA ARG A 39 75.24 -69.78 -55.45
C ARG A 39 75.26 -68.40 -54.79
N LYS A 40 76.13 -67.48 -55.25
CA LYS A 40 76.20 -66.09 -54.75
C LYS A 40 74.92 -65.33 -55.07
N GLU A 41 74.38 -65.47 -56.28
CA GLU A 41 73.10 -64.86 -56.68
C GLU A 41 71.94 -65.41 -55.86
N LEU A 42 71.87 -66.74 -55.68
CA LEU A 42 70.85 -67.37 -54.83
C LEU A 42 70.94 -66.87 -53.38
N ALA A 43 72.14 -66.67 -52.85
CA ALA A 43 72.33 -66.12 -51.51
C ALA A 43 71.87 -64.66 -51.40
N ARG A 44 72.18 -63.82 -52.41
CA ARG A 44 71.71 -62.43 -52.48
C ARG A 44 70.19 -62.35 -52.57
N GLU A 45 69.58 -63.16 -53.43
CA GLU A 45 68.13 -63.18 -53.61
C GLU A 45 67.41 -63.66 -52.35
N LYS A 46 67.96 -64.67 -51.65
CA LYS A 46 67.44 -65.10 -50.35
C LYS A 46 67.51 -64.00 -49.29
N ALA A 47 68.61 -63.25 -49.23
CA ALA A 47 68.73 -62.12 -48.31
C ALA A 47 67.73 -61.01 -48.64
N ALA A 48 67.60 -60.62 -49.92
CA ALA A 48 66.64 -59.62 -50.36
C ALA A 48 65.18 -60.03 -50.06
N ARG A 49 64.85 -61.31 -50.26
CA ARG A 49 63.53 -61.86 -49.91
C ARG A 49 63.26 -61.79 -48.41
N GLN A 50 64.24 -62.14 -47.58
CA GLN A 50 64.09 -62.07 -46.12
C GLN A 50 63.88 -60.62 -45.64
N GLU A 51 64.59 -59.65 -46.23
CA GLU A 51 64.39 -58.24 -45.93
C GLU A 51 63.00 -57.74 -46.35
N LEU A 52 62.52 -58.15 -47.54
CA LEU A 52 61.18 -57.81 -48.02
C LEU A 52 60.08 -58.44 -47.15
N GLU A 53 60.24 -59.70 -46.73
CA GLU A 53 59.33 -60.37 -45.81
C GLU A 53 59.27 -59.65 -44.45
N GLY A 54 60.42 -59.17 -43.94
CA GLY A 54 60.49 -58.34 -42.74
C GLY A 54 59.72 -57.01 -42.89
N LYS A 55 59.98 -56.27 -43.98
CA LYS A 55 59.27 -55.01 -44.27
C LYS A 55 57.77 -55.21 -44.45
N TYR A 56 57.37 -56.32 -45.09
CA TYR A 56 55.95 -56.66 -45.25
C TYR A 56 55.29 -56.96 -43.91
N ALA A 57 55.96 -57.70 -43.03
CA ALA A 57 55.44 -57.99 -41.69
C ALA A 57 55.29 -56.70 -40.85
N GLU A 58 56.27 -55.81 -40.88
CA GLU A 58 56.19 -54.50 -40.22
C GLU A 58 55.05 -53.63 -40.76
N ALA A 59 54.93 -53.52 -42.09
CA ALA A 59 53.85 -52.77 -42.72
C ALA A 59 52.47 -53.36 -42.40
N SER A 60 52.35 -54.69 -42.39
CA SER A 60 51.11 -55.38 -42.00
C SER A 60 50.74 -55.08 -40.54
N SER A 61 51.72 -55.08 -39.63
CA SER A 61 51.49 -54.77 -38.21
C SER A 61 51.09 -53.31 -37.99
N GLN A 62 51.67 -52.37 -38.74
CA GLN A 62 51.27 -50.96 -38.68
C GLN A 62 49.84 -50.77 -39.22
N LEU A 63 49.50 -51.48 -40.30
CA LEU A 63 48.18 -51.41 -40.90
C LEU A 63 47.10 -51.94 -39.95
N THR A 64 47.35 -53.04 -39.23
CA THR A 64 46.43 -53.53 -38.21
C THR A 64 46.28 -52.54 -37.06
N GLN A 65 47.38 -51.96 -36.57
CA GLN A 65 47.34 -50.96 -35.51
C GLN A 65 46.56 -49.70 -35.92
N CYS A 66 46.77 -49.20 -37.14
CA CYS A 66 46.01 -48.06 -37.65
C CYS A 66 44.52 -48.37 -37.81
N ARG A 67 44.15 -49.60 -38.20
CA ARG A 67 42.74 -50.02 -38.26
C ARG A 67 42.10 -50.04 -36.87
N GLU A 68 42.76 -50.62 -35.88
CA GLU A 68 42.27 -50.65 -34.50
C GLU A 68 42.09 -49.23 -33.94
N GLN A 69 43.04 -48.33 -34.20
CA GLN A 69 42.93 -46.92 -33.79
C GLN A 69 41.76 -46.23 -34.48
N LEU A 70 41.55 -46.48 -35.78
CA LEU A 70 40.45 -45.90 -36.53
C LEU A 70 39.09 -46.37 -35.98
N GLU A 71 38.96 -47.67 -35.68
CA GLU A 71 37.76 -48.24 -35.07
C GLU A 71 37.49 -47.65 -33.69
N ALA A 72 38.53 -47.53 -32.84
CA ALA A 72 38.42 -46.92 -31.53
C ALA A 72 37.96 -45.45 -31.61
N VAL A 73 38.60 -44.64 -32.46
CA VAL A 73 38.23 -43.24 -32.66
C VAL A 73 36.82 -43.11 -33.25
N SER A 74 36.44 -43.99 -34.18
CA SER A 74 35.08 -44.00 -34.73
C SER A 74 34.04 -44.32 -33.64
N GLY A 75 34.33 -45.26 -32.74
CA GLY A 75 33.48 -45.59 -31.61
C GLY A 75 33.32 -44.41 -30.65
N GLU A 76 34.42 -43.78 -30.24
CA GLU A 76 34.39 -42.59 -29.39
C GLU A 76 33.60 -41.43 -30.04
N ASN A 77 33.71 -41.27 -31.36
CA ASN A 77 33.02 -40.19 -32.05
C ASN A 77 31.50 -40.40 -32.06
N GLU A 78 31.03 -41.64 -32.29
CA GLU A 78 29.61 -41.97 -32.19
C GLU A 78 29.10 -41.81 -30.74
N GLU A 79 29.86 -42.23 -29.73
CA GLU A 79 29.50 -41.99 -28.33
C GLU A 79 29.38 -40.48 -28.01
N ARG A 80 30.34 -39.67 -28.46
CA ARG A 80 30.29 -38.21 -28.28
C ARG A 80 29.09 -37.60 -29.00
N LYS A 81 28.76 -38.08 -30.19
CA LYS A 81 27.59 -37.63 -30.96
C LYS A 81 26.28 -37.95 -30.24
N THR A 82 26.11 -39.18 -29.76
CA THR A 82 24.91 -39.54 -28.97
C THR A 82 24.78 -38.70 -27.70
N ARG A 83 25.90 -38.41 -27.01
CA ARG A 83 25.91 -37.53 -25.84
C ARG A 83 25.55 -36.08 -26.19
N LEU A 84 26.03 -35.57 -27.31
CA LEU A 84 25.67 -34.23 -27.81
C LEU A 84 24.17 -34.13 -28.11
N GLU A 85 23.60 -35.13 -28.77
CA GLU A 85 22.17 -35.19 -29.06
C GLU A 85 21.32 -35.25 -27.78
N ALA A 86 21.77 -36.03 -26.78
CA ALA A 86 21.11 -36.09 -25.47
C ALA A 86 21.13 -34.73 -24.76
N MET A 87 22.30 -34.08 -24.69
CA MET A 87 22.43 -32.74 -24.10
C MET A 87 21.60 -31.70 -24.85
N GLN A 88 21.49 -31.79 -26.17
CA GLN A 88 20.68 -30.88 -26.97
C GLN A 88 19.19 -31.04 -26.65
N LYS A 89 18.71 -32.27 -26.48
CA LYS A 89 17.32 -32.56 -26.05
C LYS A 89 17.05 -32.04 -24.63
N GLU A 90 17.97 -32.26 -23.70
CA GLU A 90 17.87 -31.73 -22.33
C GLU A 90 17.84 -30.21 -22.32
N MET A 91 18.70 -29.55 -23.10
CA MET A 91 18.70 -28.09 -23.23
C MET A 91 17.38 -27.56 -23.79
N GLN A 92 16.79 -28.22 -24.79
CA GLN A 92 15.49 -27.84 -25.33
C GLN A 92 14.37 -27.99 -24.29
N SER A 93 14.39 -29.10 -23.54
CA SER A 93 13.44 -29.34 -22.43
C SER A 93 13.55 -28.26 -21.34
N LEU A 94 14.78 -27.94 -20.91
CA LEU A 94 15.02 -26.90 -19.92
C LEU A 94 14.60 -25.51 -20.41
N LYS A 95 14.80 -25.18 -21.69
CA LYS A 95 14.31 -23.93 -22.28
C LYS A 95 12.79 -23.85 -22.27
N ALA A 96 12.09 -24.93 -22.61
CA ALA A 96 10.64 -25.00 -22.56
C ALA A 96 10.12 -24.83 -21.12
N LEU A 97 10.71 -25.54 -20.16
CA LEU A 97 10.36 -25.44 -18.74
C LEU A 97 10.60 -24.02 -18.20
N ASN A 98 11.71 -23.38 -18.57
CA ASN A 98 12.01 -22.01 -18.15
C ASN A 98 10.99 -21.01 -18.72
N SER A 99 10.61 -21.17 -19.99
CA SER A 99 9.52 -20.38 -20.58
C SER A 99 8.20 -20.55 -19.82
N GLU A 100 7.84 -21.79 -19.46
CA GLU A 100 6.63 -22.06 -18.68
C GLU A 100 6.68 -21.43 -17.29
N LEU A 101 7.81 -21.56 -16.59
CA LEU A 101 8.03 -20.93 -15.29
C LEU A 101 7.98 -19.40 -15.36
N SER A 102 8.52 -18.80 -16.42
CA SER A 102 8.44 -17.36 -16.64
C SER A 102 7.00 -16.88 -16.82
N VAL A 103 6.17 -17.64 -17.56
CA VAL A 103 4.73 -17.34 -17.70
C VAL A 103 4.01 -17.49 -16.36
N LYS A 104 4.23 -18.58 -15.64
CA LYS A 104 3.63 -18.80 -14.30
C LYS A 104 4.01 -17.69 -13.33
N ARG A 105 5.27 -17.25 -13.34
CA ARG A 105 5.74 -16.11 -12.52
C ARG A 105 4.94 -14.85 -12.86
N GLY A 106 4.77 -14.52 -14.14
CA GLY A 106 3.98 -13.36 -14.55
C GLY A 106 2.52 -13.41 -14.08
N ILE A 107 1.87 -14.58 -14.16
CA ILE A 107 0.49 -14.78 -13.66
C ILE A 107 0.43 -14.57 -12.15
N LEU A 108 1.38 -15.14 -11.39
CA LEU A 108 1.41 -15.00 -9.94
C LEU A 108 1.73 -13.57 -9.49
N GLU A 109 2.58 -12.85 -10.22
CA GLU A 109 2.85 -11.43 -9.96
C GLU A 109 1.60 -10.58 -10.18
N GLU A 110 0.84 -10.82 -11.24
CA GLU A 110 -0.39 -10.08 -11.52
C GLU A 110 -1.52 -10.41 -10.53
N ASN A 111 -1.64 -11.69 -10.14
CA ASN A 111 -2.56 -12.09 -9.07
C ASN A 111 -2.21 -11.40 -7.75
N ASN A 112 -0.94 -11.39 -7.36
CA ASN A 112 -0.48 -10.68 -6.16
C ASN A 112 -0.76 -9.18 -6.22
N ARG A 113 -0.57 -8.53 -7.37
CA ARG A 113 -0.92 -7.11 -7.55
C ARG A 113 -2.41 -6.88 -7.37
N THR A 114 -3.24 -7.74 -7.96
CA THR A 114 -4.71 -7.65 -7.86
C THR A 114 -5.17 -7.85 -6.42
N MET A 115 -4.63 -8.86 -5.72
CA MET A 115 -4.95 -9.12 -4.31
C MET A 115 -4.53 -7.96 -3.40
N LYS A 116 -3.36 -7.37 -3.63
CA LYS A 116 -2.92 -6.17 -2.88
C LYS A 116 -3.87 -5.00 -3.07
N LYS A 117 -4.30 -4.72 -4.31
CA LYS A 117 -5.31 -3.69 -4.58
C LYS A 117 -6.63 -4.01 -3.85
N ARG A 118 -7.06 -5.27 -3.89
CA ARG A 118 -8.30 -5.67 -3.23
C ARG A 118 -8.24 -5.54 -1.70
N ILE A 119 -7.11 -5.86 -1.10
CA ILE A 119 -6.86 -5.65 0.33
C ILE A 119 -6.96 -4.16 0.65
N GLN A 120 -6.29 -3.32 -0.12
CA GLN A 120 -6.32 -1.87 0.07
C GLN A 120 -7.74 -1.30 -0.06
N GLU A 121 -8.50 -1.72 -1.08
CA GLU A 121 -9.91 -1.33 -1.24
C GLU A 121 -10.78 -1.73 -0.03
N LEU A 122 -10.56 -2.92 0.53
CA LEU A 122 -11.30 -3.39 1.70
C LEU A 122 -10.90 -2.63 2.97
N GLU A 123 -9.61 -2.31 3.13
CA GLU A 123 -9.13 -1.48 4.23
C GLU A 123 -9.72 -0.07 4.18
N ASP A 124 -9.75 0.54 2.99
CA ASP A 124 -10.36 1.86 2.77
C ASP A 124 -11.87 1.85 3.06
N GLN A 125 -12.58 0.81 2.61
CA GLN A 125 -14.00 0.61 2.93
C GLN A 125 -14.22 0.47 4.44
N GLN A 126 -13.45 -0.39 5.10
CA GLN A 126 -13.56 -0.58 6.55
C GLN A 126 -13.28 0.71 7.32
N ASN A 127 -12.29 1.49 6.90
CA ASN A 127 -11.97 2.77 7.51
C ASN A 127 -13.10 3.79 7.30
N SER A 128 -13.68 3.84 6.09
CA SER A 128 -14.84 4.67 5.79
C SER A 128 -16.07 4.28 6.62
N GLU A 129 -16.32 2.99 6.81
CA GLU A 129 -17.42 2.48 7.64
C GLU A 129 -17.22 2.85 9.12
N LYS A 130 -16.01 2.68 9.66
CA LYS A 130 -15.67 3.10 11.03
C LYS A 130 -15.87 4.60 11.23
N ALA A 131 -15.36 5.42 10.31
CA ALA A 131 -15.55 6.87 10.36
C ALA A 131 -17.05 7.25 10.30
N SER A 132 -17.83 6.57 9.45
CA SER A 132 -19.27 6.79 9.35
C SER A 132 -20.00 6.41 10.65
N PHE A 133 -19.58 5.33 11.31
CA PHE A 133 -20.12 4.92 12.60
C PHE A 133 -19.79 5.93 13.71
N GLU A 134 -18.54 6.37 13.81
CA GLU A 134 -18.09 7.39 14.78
C GLU A 134 -18.82 8.73 14.58
N ILE A 135 -19.02 9.16 13.32
CA ILE A 135 -19.83 10.34 13.00
C ILE A 135 -21.28 10.13 13.47
N GLY A 136 -21.86 8.95 13.23
CA GLY A 136 -23.20 8.60 13.68
C GLY A 136 -23.37 8.68 15.20
N GLU A 137 -22.40 8.16 15.95
CA GLU A 137 -22.38 8.27 17.42
C GLU A 137 -22.27 9.72 17.88
N MET A 138 -21.34 10.49 17.31
CA MET A 138 -21.16 11.91 17.63
C MET A 138 -22.42 12.73 17.32
N MET A 139 -23.09 12.47 16.19
CA MET A 139 -24.35 13.12 15.83
C MET A 139 -25.47 12.78 16.83
N LEU A 140 -25.52 11.55 17.32
CA LEU A 140 -26.52 11.12 18.31
C LEU A 140 -26.27 11.77 19.67
N GLU A 141 -25.01 11.89 20.10
CA GLU A 141 -24.63 12.63 21.30
C GLU A 141 -24.90 14.14 21.18
N ALA A 142 -24.56 14.73 20.03
CA ALA A 142 -24.85 16.13 19.71
C ALA A 142 -26.36 16.40 19.73
N LYS A 143 -27.16 15.49 19.17
CA LYS A 143 -28.62 15.59 19.23
C LYS A 143 -29.13 15.51 20.68
N LYS A 144 -28.67 14.52 21.46
CA LYS A 144 -29.07 14.37 22.87
C LYS A 144 -28.72 15.60 23.72
N THR A 145 -27.54 16.18 23.49
CA THR A 145 -27.13 17.42 24.17
C THR A 145 -27.95 18.62 23.72
N ALA A 146 -28.26 18.74 22.42
CA ALA A 146 -29.17 19.77 21.91
C ALA A 146 -30.58 19.66 22.50
N ASP A 147 -31.16 18.45 22.52
CA ASP A 147 -32.48 18.18 23.11
C ASP A 147 -32.49 18.55 24.61
N HIS A 148 -31.41 18.27 25.33
CA HIS A 148 -31.26 18.66 26.74
C HIS A 148 -31.17 20.18 26.94
N ILE A 149 -30.45 20.89 26.07
CA ILE A 149 -30.38 22.36 26.10
C ILE A 149 -31.76 22.96 25.82
N ILE A 150 -32.47 22.44 24.82
CA ILE A 150 -33.84 22.87 24.48
C ILE A 150 -34.79 22.60 25.65
N GLY A 151 -34.72 21.43 26.27
CA GLY A 151 -35.50 21.09 27.46
C GLY A 151 -35.28 22.09 28.60
N LYS A 152 -34.01 22.33 28.97
CA LYS A 152 -33.66 23.33 29.98
C LYS A 152 -34.10 24.75 29.63
N ALA A 153 -34.01 25.14 28.36
CA ALA A 153 -34.46 26.44 27.89
C ALA A 153 -35.98 26.59 28.03
N ASN A 154 -36.73 25.55 27.69
CA ASN A 154 -38.19 25.51 27.87
C ASN A 154 -38.58 25.57 29.35
N ASP A 155 -37.93 24.79 30.22
CA ASP A 155 -38.19 24.81 31.67
C ASP A 155 -37.96 26.22 32.25
N ARG A 156 -36.84 26.86 31.87
CA ARG A 156 -36.54 28.24 32.26
C ARG A 156 -37.57 29.23 31.72
N ALA A 157 -38.03 29.06 30.48
CA ALA A 157 -39.04 29.93 29.88
C ALA A 157 -40.40 29.81 30.61
N VAL A 158 -40.80 28.60 31.03
CA VAL A 158 -41.99 28.37 31.85
C VAL A 158 -41.84 29.07 33.20
N LEU A 159 -40.72 28.87 33.89
CA LEU A 159 -40.42 29.54 35.16
C LEU A 159 -40.51 31.07 35.05
N ILE A 160 -39.89 31.65 34.01
CA ILE A 160 -39.93 33.10 33.75
C ILE A 160 -41.36 33.57 33.50
N ARG A 161 -42.16 32.83 32.72
CA ARG A 161 -43.57 33.17 32.48
C ARG A 161 -44.38 33.16 33.77
N GLU A 162 -44.20 32.15 34.62
CA GLU A 162 -44.90 32.06 35.89
C GLU A 162 -44.50 33.17 36.87
N THR A 163 -43.21 33.50 36.96
CA THR A 163 -42.74 34.60 37.80
C THR A 163 -43.25 35.93 37.28
N ALA A 164 -43.18 36.17 35.97
CA ALA A 164 -43.71 37.38 35.34
C ALA A 164 -45.22 37.51 35.54
N ALA A 165 -45.99 36.41 35.45
CA ALA A 165 -47.43 36.41 35.72
C ALA A 165 -47.74 36.73 37.20
N ARG A 166 -46.98 36.17 38.14
CA ARG A 166 -47.11 36.47 39.58
C ARG A 166 -46.76 37.92 39.88
N GLU A 167 -45.69 38.44 39.29
CA GLU A 167 -45.29 39.85 39.44
C GLU A 167 -46.32 40.80 38.83
N ALA A 168 -46.82 40.50 37.63
CA ALA A 168 -47.89 41.26 36.99
C ALA A 168 -49.15 41.28 37.85
N LYS A 169 -49.53 40.14 38.46
CA LYS A 169 -50.67 40.07 39.38
C LYS A 169 -50.45 40.94 40.62
N LYS A 170 -49.28 40.84 41.28
CA LYS A 170 -48.93 41.69 42.43
C LYS A 170 -48.93 43.18 42.06
N ALA A 171 -48.43 43.53 40.87
CA ALA A 171 -48.44 44.90 40.38
C ALA A 171 -49.88 45.40 40.15
N ALA A 172 -50.75 44.58 39.55
CA ALA A 172 -52.16 44.90 39.36
C ALA A 172 -52.90 45.08 40.69
N GLU A 173 -52.65 44.22 41.69
CA GLU A 173 -53.21 44.35 43.04
C GLU A 173 -52.77 45.67 43.70
N LYS A 174 -51.47 45.98 43.67
CA LYS A 174 -50.94 47.27 44.16
C LYS A 174 -51.57 48.47 43.46
N LEU A 175 -51.69 48.43 42.13
CA LEU A 175 -52.35 49.49 41.36
C LEU A 175 -53.83 49.64 41.74
N SER A 176 -54.53 48.54 41.99
CA SER A 176 -55.92 48.59 42.48
C SER A 176 -56.02 49.23 43.86
N GLY A 177 -55.09 48.90 44.77
CA GLY A 177 -55.01 49.50 46.10
C GLY A 177 -54.73 51.00 46.05
N VAL A 178 -53.78 51.43 45.22
CA VAL A 178 -53.50 52.86 44.96
C VAL A 178 -54.73 53.55 44.40
N ARG A 179 -55.44 52.92 43.45
CA ARG A 179 -56.67 53.48 42.88
C ARG A 179 -57.78 53.63 43.93
N GLN A 180 -57.93 52.66 44.83
CA GLN A 180 -58.90 52.72 45.93
C GLN A 180 -58.53 53.82 46.93
N GLN A 181 -57.25 53.93 47.31
CA GLN A 181 -56.74 55.01 48.15
C GLN A 181 -56.96 56.37 47.51
N LEU A 182 -56.71 56.51 46.20
CA LEU A 182 -56.96 57.74 45.46
C LEU A 182 -58.46 58.08 45.41
N SER A 183 -59.34 57.08 45.27
CA SER A 183 -60.79 57.26 45.35
C SER A 183 -61.22 57.74 46.73
N GLN A 184 -60.74 57.12 47.80
CA GLN A 184 -61.01 57.52 49.19
C GLN A 184 -60.48 58.92 49.47
N ALA A 185 -59.25 59.24 49.04
CA ALA A 185 -58.69 60.58 49.14
C ALA A 185 -59.54 61.60 48.36
N GLY A 186 -60.02 61.24 47.17
CA GLY A 186 -60.93 62.07 46.37
C GLY A 186 -62.32 62.24 46.99
N GLU A 187 -62.85 61.24 47.68
CA GLU A 187 -64.09 61.35 48.47
C GLU A 187 -63.89 62.20 49.72
N ASN A 188 -62.79 62.02 50.44
CA ASN A 188 -62.42 62.85 51.59
C ASN A 188 -62.20 64.30 51.16
N PHE A 189 -61.54 64.53 50.02
CA PHE A 189 -61.39 65.86 49.44
C PHE A 189 -62.73 66.47 49.05
N ARG A 190 -63.65 65.68 48.47
CA ARG A 190 -65.02 66.14 48.19
C ARG A 190 -65.78 66.50 49.48
N LYS A 191 -65.71 65.69 50.52
CA LYS A 191 -66.31 65.99 51.83
C LYS A 191 -65.74 67.27 52.42
N TYR A 192 -64.41 67.37 52.49
CA TYR A 192 -63.73 68.57 52.97
C TYR A 192 -64.08 69.80 52.14
N SER A 193 -64.17 69.68 50.82
CA SER A 193 -64.61 70.77 49.94
C SER A 193 -66.07 71.17 50.18
N VAL A 194 -66.98 70.22 50.43
CA VAL A 194 -68.37 70.52 50.79
C VAL A 194 -68.43 71.20 52.15
N ASP A 195 -67.64 70.72 53.13
CA ASP A 195 -67.57 71.33 54.46
C ASP A 195 -67.01 72.76 54.39
N VAL A 196 -65.96 73.00 53.59
CA VAL A 196 -65.42 74.34 53.33
C VAL A 196 -66.44 75.22 52.62
N LEU A 197 -67.13 74.73 51.59
CA LEU A 197 -68.20 75.48 50.92
C LEU A 197 -69.33 75.82 51.89
N ARG A 198 -69.70 74.89 52.77
CA ARG A 198 -70.72 75.09 53.79
C ARG A 198 -70.26 76.10 54.85
N SER A 199 -69.03 76.01 55.33
CA SER A 199 -68.45 77.03 56.23
C SER A 199 -68.33 78.39 55.56
N LEU A 200 -68.02 78.48 54.27
CA LEU A 200 -68.05 79.73 53.52
C LEU A 200 -69.47 80.27 53.39
N GLN A 201 -70.46 79.40 53.17
CA GLN A 201 -71.87 79.78 53.09
C GLN A 201 -72.43 80.21 54.46
N ASP A 202 -72.00 79.57 55.55
CA ASP A 202 -72.28 79.99 56.92
C ASP A 202 -71.60 81.33 57.23
N LEU A 203 -70.37 81.55 56.76
CA LEU A 203 -69.68 82.85 56.83
C LEU A 203 -70.42 83.93 56.04
N ASP A 204 -70.93 83.60 54.86
CA ASP A 204 -71.74 84.50 54.02
C ASP A 204 -73.07 84.83 54.72
N GLN A 205 -73.73 83.84 55.33
CA GLN A 205 -74.92 84.05 56.16
C GLN A 205 -74.63 84.84 57.43
N GLN A 206 -73.47 84.65 58.07
CA GLN A 206 -73.01 85.47 59.20
C GLN A 206 -72.68 86.89 58.75
N LEU A 207 -72.13 87.08 57.54
CA LEU A 207 -71.93 88.39 56.92
C LEU A 207 -73.27 89.06 56.56
N GLU A 208 -74.26 88.31 56.08
CA GLU A 208 -75.63 88.81 55.85
C GLU A 208 -76.33 89.13 57.18
N HIS A 209 -76.24 88.28 58.21
CA HIS A 209 -76.79 88.57 59.55
C HIS A 209 -76.08 89.75 60.19
N SER A 210 -74.76 89.84 60.10
CA SER A 210 -74.05 91.02 60.61
C SER A 210 -74.33 92.29 59.79
N GLN A 211 -74.63 92.18 58.48
CA GLN A 211 -75.16 93.30 57.69
C GLN A 211 -76.59 93.66 58.11
N GLU A 212 -77.45 92.69 58.42
CA GLU A 212 -78.81 92.91 58.94
C GLU A 212 -78.79 93.49 60.36
N ASP A 213 -77.85 93.11 61.21
CA ASP A 213 -77.62 93.64 62.55
C ASP A 213 -77.00 95.05 62.49
N LEU A 214 -76.05 95.30 61.58
CA LEU A 214 -75.51 96.65 61.29
C LEU A 214 -76.57 97.58 60.70
N MET A 215 -77.61 97.05 60.04
CA MET A 215 -78.75 97.82 59.53
C MET A 215 -79.83 98.05 60.60
N LYS A 216 -79.73 97.43 61.79
CA LYS A 216 -80.77 97.47 62.84
C LYS A 216 -80.38 98.14 64.15
N GLU A 217 -79.13 98.53 64.37
CA GLU A 217 -78.78 99.28 65.58
C GLU A 217 -78.07 100.61 65.28
N ASP A 218 -78.87 101.68 65.27
CA ASP A 218 -78.75 102.77 66.24
C ASP A 218 -80.03 103.67 66.19
N PRO A 219 -80.46 104.36 67.27
CA PRO A 219 -79.79 104.44 68.58
C PRO A 219 -80.68 104.39 69.83
N ALA A 220 -80.09 103.94 70.95
CA ALA A 220 -80.18 104.56 72.27
C ALA A 220 -79.49 103.71 73.36
N GLU A 221 -78.49 104.33 74.02
CA GLU A 221 -78.21 104.34 75.48
C GLU A 221 -78.26 103.01 76.29
N GLU A 222 -77.37 102.66 77.22
CA GLU A 222 -76.21 103.26 77.86
C GLU A 222 -75.67 102.19 78.86
N SER A 223 -74.48 102.44 79.42
CA SER A 223 -74.03 101.98 80.76
C SER A 223 -73.20 100.67 80.91
N ARG A 224 -71.88 100.94 81.02
CA ARG A 224 -70.92 100.52 82.09
C ARG A 224 -70.26 99.13 82.06
N ALA A 225 -68.99 99.17 81.62
CA ALA A 225 -67.75 99.10 82.42
C ALA A 225 -67.43 97.84 83.28
N PRO A 226 -66.12 97.51 83.45
CA PRO A 226 -65.60 96.17 83.19
C PRO A 226 -64.92 95.49 84.40
N GLU A 227 -64.62 94.19 84.30
CA GLU A 227 -63.54 93.55 85.06
C GLU A 227 -63.08 92.23 84.39
N GLN A 228 -61.75 92.07 84.30
CA GLN A 228 -60.97 90.87 83.95
C GLN A 228 -61.17 89.75 85.02
N PRO A 229 -60.59 88.51 84.98
CA PRO A 229 -59.33 88.10 84.34
C PRO A 229 -59.16 86.61 83.90
N ALA A 230 -57.92 86.30 83.47
CA ALA A 230 -57.14 85.08 83.76
C ALA A 230 -57.49 83.77 83.01
N GLU A 231 -56.57 83.23 82.20
CA GLU A 231 -55.66 82.10 82.55
C GLU A 231 -56.30 80.73 82.20
N THR A 232 -55.62 79.65 81.81
CA THR A 232 -54.21 79.23 81.89
C THR A 232 -54.02 77.97 81.03
N ALA A 233 -52.75 77.71 80.67
CA ALA A 233 -52.02 76.42 80.65
C ALA A 233 -52.71 75.15 80.08
N GLY A 234 -52.12 74.47 79.10
CA GLY A 234 -50.99 73.53 79.30
C GLY A 234 -51.45 72.17 78.73
N LYS A 235 -50.79 71.58 77.71
CA LYS A 235 -49.72 70.55 77.80
C LYS A 235 -49.93 69.52 78.94
N PRO A 236 -49.43 68.25 78.86
CA PRO A 236 -48.47 67.67 77.90
C PRO A 236 -48.71 66.18 77.49
N GLN A 237 -47.83 65.69 76.61
CA GLN A 237 -47.16 64.35 76.51
C GLN A 237 -47.93 63.05 76.85
N GLU A 238 -47.90 62.08 75.93
CA GLU A 238 -46.84 61.05 75.80
C GLU A 238 -46.79 60.53 74.34
#